data_AF-A0A7Y4WUW4-F1
#
_entry.id   AF-A0A7Y4WUW4-F1
#
_cell.length_a   1.000
_cell.length_b   1.000
_cell.length_c   1.000
_cell.angle_alpha   90.00
_cell.angle_beta   90.00
_cell.angle_gamma   90.00
#
_symmetry.space_group_name_H-M   'P 1'
#
loop_
_entity.id
_entity.type
_entity.pdbx_description
1 polymer ?
#
loop_
_entity_poly.entity_id
_entity_poly.type
_entity_poly.pdbx_seq_one_letter_code
_entity_poly.pdbx_strand_id
1 'polypeptide(L)'
;MIEPCQTNFVRKLDFNHFLRNHADAGMNAIRHLCLEYKTAYSQIRSLGLSNCVADKLASLLLEWSKNGVSNNGSVNLTNSFSHEAIAEMIGTTRETVTRLFKDFRERELISIDGSNLCIRDKYRLEATIGNGRKSKPVQ
;
A
#
# COMPACT_ATOMS: atom_id res chain seq x y z
N MET A 1 -14.17 -13.23 1.08
CA MET A 1 -15.25 -14.22 1.26
C MET A 1 -14.98 -15.34 0.27
N ILE A 2 -14.82 -16.58 0.73
CA ILE A 2 -14.56 -17.72 -0.14
C ILE A 2 -15.92 -18.34 -0.49
N GLU A 3 -16.22 -18.48 -1.77
CA GLU A 3 -17.45 -19.08 -2.27
C GLU A 3 -17.20 -20.48 -2.84
N PRO A 4 -18.20 -21.37 -2.87
CA PRO A 4 -18.07 -22.68 -3.51
C PRO A 4 -17.71 -22.50 -4.99
N CYS A 5 -16.60 -23.08 -5.43
CA CYS A 5 -16.16 -23.03 -6.81
C CYS A 5 -15.69 -24.38 -7.32
N GLN A 6 -15.76 -24.57 -8.63
CA GLN A 6 -15.23 -25.73 -9.30
C GLN A 6 -13.90 -25.37 -9.94
N THR A 7 -12.86 -26.16 -9.65
CA THR A 7 -11.55 -26.04 -10.30
C THR A 7 -11.32 -27.25 -11.19
N ASN A 8 -10.57 -27.07 -12.26
CA ASN A 8 -10.20 -28.16 -13.15
C ASN A 8 -8.68 -28.23 -13.29
N PHE A 9 -8.15 -29.44 -13.41
CA PHE A 9 -6.73 -29.68 -13.54
C PHE A 9 -6.35 -29.83 -15.01
N VAL A 10 -5.35 -29.06 -15.45
CA VAL A 10 -4.79 -29.16 -16.79
C VAL A 10 -3.35 -29.66 -16.68
N ARG A 11 -3.02 -30.75 -17.36
CA ARG A 11 -1.65 -31.26 -17.40
C ARG A 11 -0.74 -30.26 -18.10
N LYS A 12 0.48 -30.11 -17.59
CA LYS A 12 1.49 -29.19 -18.16
C LYS A 12 1.74 -29.43 -19.64
N LEU A 13 1.75 -30.68 -20.09
CA LEU A 13 1.97 -31.01 -21.50
C LEU A 13 0.81 -30.53 -22.38
N ASP A 14 -0.42 -30.80 -21.95
CA ASP A 14 -1.63 -30.38 -22.68
C ASP A 14 -1.75 -28.85 -22.73
N PHE A 15 -1.44 -28.17 -21.62
CA PHE A 15 -1.42 -26.71 -21.57
C PHE A 15 -0.35 -26.11 -22.51
N ASN A 16 0.87 -26.65 -22.51
CA ASN A 16 1.92 -26.18 -23.42
C ASN A 16 1.58 -26.44 -24.88
N HIS A 17 0.96 -27.58 -25.19
CA HIS A 17 0.50 -27.88 -26.54
C HIS A 17 -0.57 -26.87 -26.99
N PHE A 18 -1.55 -26.59 -26.11
CA PHE A 18 -2.57 -25.57 -26.34
C PHE A 18 -1.96 -24.18 -26.61
N LEU A 19 -1.03 -23.71 -25.76
CA LEU A 19 -0.39 -22.41 -25.96
C LEU A 19 0.41 -22.30 -27.27
N ARG A 20 0.98 -23.41 -27.76
CA ARG A 20 1.72 -23.45 -29.02
C ARG A 20 0.80 -23.38 -30.24
N ASN A 21 -0.39 -23.97 -30.14
CA ASN A 21 -1.34 -24.02 -31.24
C ASN A 21 -2.28 -22.80 -31.29
N HIS A 22 -2.36 -22.05 -30.17
CA HIS A 22 -3.26 -20.90 -30.02
C HIS A 22 -2.46 -19.66 -29.57
N ALA A 23 -2.06 -18.84 -30.54
CA ALA A 23 -1.22 -17.66 -30.29
C ALA A 23 -1.89 -16.62 -29.38
N ASP A 24 -3.21 -16.48 -29.47
CA ASP A 24 -4.04 -15.63 -28.61
C ASP A 24 -3.99 -16.08 -27.15
N ALA A 25 -4.11 -17.39 -26.89
CA ALA A 25 -3.96 -17.96 -25.56
C ALA A 25 -2.54 -17.74 -25.01
N GLY A 26 -1.51 -17.91 -25.84
CA GLY A 26 -0.12 -17.58 -25.51
C GLY A 26 0.05 -16.12 -25.08
N MET A 27 -0.47 -15.19 -25.87
CA MET A 27 -0.41 -13.75 -25.55
C MET A 27 -1.18 -13.40 -24.28
N ASN A 28 -2.32 -14.04 -24.02
CA ASN A 28 -3.07 -13.86 -22.78
C ASN A 28 -2.28 -14.37 -21.57
N ALA A 29 -1.66 -15.55 -21.66
CA ALA A 29 -0.81 -16.09 -20.61
C ALA A 29 0.38 -15.16 -20.30
N ILE A 30 1.06 -14.65 -21.33
CA ILE A 30 2.16 -13.68 -21.16
C ILE A 30 1.66 -12.40 -20.50
N ARG A 31 0.51 -11.86 -20.93
CA ARG A 31 -0.07 -10.65 -20.33
C ARG A 31 -0.40 -10.86 -18.86
N HIS A 32 -1.00 -11.99 -18.51
CA HIS A 32 -1.27 -12.36 -17.12
C HIS A 32 0.03 -12.45 -16.30
N LEU A 33 1.06 -13.12 -16.81
CA LEU A 33 2.36 -13.20 -16.15
C LEU A 33 3.00 -11.81 -15.96
N CYS A 34 2.94 -10.94 -16.96
CA CYS A 34 3.45 -9.58 -16.85
C CYS A 34 2.67 -8.73 -15.84
N LEU A 35 1.35 -8.93 -15.72
CA LEU A 35 0.52 -8.25 -14.73
C LEU A 35 0.87 -8.74 -13.32
N GLU A 36 0.91 -10.05 -13.11
CA GLU A 36 1.33 -10.67 -11.85
C GLU A 36 2.74 -10.20 -11.46
N TYR A 37 3.67 -10.16 -12.41
CA TYR A 37 5.01 -9.64 -12.20
C TYR A 37 5.00 -8.16 -11.80
N LYS A 38 4.22 -7.30 -12.47
CA LYS A 38 4.08 -5.89 -12.09
C LYS A 38 3.48 -5.73 -10.70
N THR A 39 2.49 -6.53 -10.35
CA THR A 39 1.87 -6.54 -9.02
C THR A 39 2.88 -6.96 -7.96
N ALA A 40 3.58 -8.08 -8.16
CA ALA A 40 4.63 -8.55 -7.28
C ALA A 40 5.78 -7.53 -7.17
N TYR A 41 6.21 -6.93 -8.28
CA TYR A 41 7.22 -5.88 -8.29
C TYR A 41 6.74 -4.63 -7.56
N SER A 42 5.47 -4.23 -7.70
CA SER A 42 4.90 -3.11 -6.94
C SER A 42 4.81 -3.41 -5.45
N GLN A 43 4.47 -4.65 -5.07
CA GLN A 43 4.50 -5.09 -3.68
C GLN A 43 5.93 -5.11 -3.13
N ILE A 44 6.89 -5.68 -3.85
CA ILE A 44 8.32 -5.66 -3.49
C ILE A 44 8.83 -4.23 -3.41
N ARG A 45 8.45 -3.35 -4.34
CA ARG A 45 8.79 -1.93 -4.33
C ARG A 45 8.15 -1.20 -3.15
N SER A 46 6.90 -1.51 -2.82
CA SER A 46 6.21 -1.02 -1.62
C SER A 46 6.75 -1.60 -0.32
N LEU A 47 7.49 -2.71 -0.38
CA LEU A 47 8.17 -3.29 0.78
C LEU A 47 9.63 -2.83 0.87
N GLY A 48 10.28 -2.57 -0.26
CA GLY A 48 11.72 -2.34 -0.42
C GLY A 48 12.15 -0.91 -0.74
N LEU A 49 11.25 -0.01 -1.18
CA LEU A 49 11.51 1.44 -1.22
C LEU A 49 11.12 2.15 0.07
N SER A 50 10.28 1.52 0.89
CA SER A 50 9.96 1.94 2.24
C SER A 50 10.90 1.24 3.22
N ASN A 51 12.07 1.82 3.49
CA ASN A 51 13.05 1.23 4.40
C ASN A 51 12.55 1.19 5.86
N CYS A 52 11.44 1.88 6.16
CA CYS A 52 10.81 1.89 7.47
C CYS A 52 9.29 1.72 7.37
N VAL A 53 8.67 1.15 8.42
CA VAL A 53 7.21 1.06 8.58
C VAL A 53 6.54 2.45 8.49
N ALA A 54 7.26 3.51 8.87
CA ALA A 54 6.82 4.90 8.72
C ALA A 54 6.55 5.27 7.25
N ASP A 55 7.45 4.89 6.33
CA ASP A 55 7.32 5.19 4.90
C ASP A 55 6.11 4.49 4.30
N LYS A 56 5.82 3.26 4.74
CA LYS A 56 4.64 2.50 4.32
C LYS A 56 3.35 3.18 4.77
N LEU A 57 3.31 3.64 6.03
CA LEU A 57 2.16 4.38 6.54
C LEU A 57 1.96 5.70 5.80
N ALA A 58 3.03 6.48 5.58
CA ALA A 58 2.95 7.72 4.82
C ALA A 58 2.44 7.48 3.39
N SER A 59 2.95 6.44 2.72
CA SER A 59 2.52 6.05 1.37
C SER A 59 1.03 5.68 1.32
N LEU A 60 0.56 4.90 2.30
CA LEU A 60 -0.84 4.50 2.42
C LEU A 60 -1.76 5.72 2.59
N LEU A 61 -1.39 6.65 3.49
CA LEU A 61 -2.14 7.89 3.71
C LEU A 61 -2.18 8.76 2.45
N LEU A 62 -1.05 8.88 1.73
CA LEU A 62 -0.98 9.61 0.46
C LEU A 62 -1.82 8.95 -0.64
N GLU A 63 -1.89 7.63 -0.68
CA GLU A 63 -2.74 6.89 -1.62
C GLU A 63 -4.22 7.15 -1.34
N TRP A 64 -4.65 7.03 -0.08
CA TRP A 64 -6.02 7.37 0.32
C TRP A 64 -6.36 8.84 0.02
N SER A 65 -5.37 9.74 0.13
CA SER A 65 -5.56 11.15 -0.20
C SER A 65 -5.94 11.40 -1.66
N LYS A 66 -5.59 10.49 -2.59
CA LYS A 66 -5.96 10.62 -4.01
C LYS A 66 -7.46 10.44 -4.24
N ASN A 67 -8.12 9.71 -3.34
CA ASN A 67 -9.55 9.40 -3.43
C ASN A 67 -10.40 10.28 -2.48
N GLY A 68 -9.77 11.10 -1.64
CA GLY A 68 -10.45 11.98 -0.69
C GLY A 68 -10.85 13.33 -1.29
N VAL A 69 -11.84 14.00 -0.68
CA VAL A 69 -12.25 15.36 -1.07
C VAL A 69 -11.17 16.35 -0.60
N SER A 70 -10.51 17.02 -1.55
CA SER A 70 -9.52 18.05 -1.24
C SER A 70 -10.23 19.34 -0.84
N ASN A 71 -9.89 19.88 0.33
CA ASN A 71 -10.31 21.21 0.72
C ASN A 71 -9.08 21.97 1.26
N ASN A 72 -8.71 23.08 0.62
CA ASN A 72 -7.59 23.94 1.01
C ASN A 72 -6.25 23.22 1.31
N GLY A 73 -5.84 22.27 0.45
CA GLY A 73 -4.57 21.55 0.59
C GLY A 73 -4.58 20.44 1.66
N SER A 74 -5.69 20.33 2.41
CA SER A 74 -5.95 19.23 3.34
C SER A 74 -6.86 18.17 2.73
N VAL A 75 -6.55 16.89 2.95
CA VAL A 75 -7.39 15.78 2.50
C VAL A 75 -8.00 15.08 3.70
N ASN A 76 -9.33 15.08 3.76
CA ASN A 76 -10.09 14.40 4.79
C ASN A 76 -10.37 12.96 4.38
N LEU A 77 -9.89 12.02 5.18
CA LEU A 77 -10.22 10.61 5.09
C LEU A 77 -11.32 10.34 6.12
N THR A 78 -12.54 10.18 5.63
CA THR A 78 -13.73 9.79 6.41
C THR A 78 -13.78 8.28 6.71
N ASN A 79 -12.80 7.52 6.24
CA ASN A 79 -12.77 6.07 6.40
C ASN A 79 -12.09 5.69 7.73
N SER A 80 -12.91 5.26 8.68
CA SER A 80 -12.51 4.70 9.98
C SER A 80 -11.82 3.35 9.84
N PHE A 81 -10.63 3.29 9.27
CA PHE A 81 -9.81 2.08 9.38
C PHE A 81 -9.20 2.01 10.79
N SER A 82 -9.43 0.90 11.49
CA SER A 82 -8.82 0.67 12.79
C SER A 82 -7.30 0.57 12.64
N HIS A 83 -6.56 0.90 13.71
CA HIS A 83 -5.11 0.72 13.70
C HIS A 83 -4.70 -0.75 13.44
N GLU A 84 -5.56 -1.71 13.77
CA GLU A 84 -5.35 -3.14 13.48
C GLU A 84 -5.41 -3.41 11.97
N ALA A 85 -6.46 -2.94 11.29
CA ALA A 85 -6.59 -3.09 9.85
C ALA A 85 -5.44 -2.42 9.09
N ILE A 86 -5.00 -1.25 9.57
CA ILE A 86 -3.83 -0.54 9.01
C ILE A 86 -2.55 -1.36 9.24
N ALA A 87 -2.40 -1.96 10.42
CA ALA A 87 -1.25 -2.77 10.76
C ALA A 87 -1.15 -4.00 9.86
N GLU A 88 -2.26 -4.69 9.60
CA GLU A 88 -2.34 -5.79 8.63
C GLU A 88 -1.95 -5.33 7.22
N MET A 89 -2.48 -4.18 6.76
CA MET A 89 -2.21 -3.65 5.42
C MET A 89 -0.73 -3.33 5.18
N ILE A 90 -0.02 -2.77 6.17
CA ILE A 90 1.40 -2.38 6.02
C ILE A 90 2.38 -3.42 6.59
N GLY A 91 1.87 -4.54 7.10
CA GLY A 91 2.65 -5.65 7.65
C GLY A 91 3.42 -5.29 8.94
N THR A 92 2.71 -4.75 9.94
CA THR A 92 3.29 -4.38 11.24
C THR A 92 2.31 -4.68 12.39
N THR A 93 2.59 -4.21 13.61
CA THR A 93 1.68 -4.33 14.76
C THR A 93 0.84 -3.07 14.97
N ARG A 94 -0.35 -3.23 15.55
CA ARG A 94 -1.22 -2.10 15.95
C ARG A 94 -0.50 -1.09 16.85
N GLU A 95 0.38 -1.56 17.74
CA GLU A 95 1.20 -0.70 18.61
C GLU A 95 2.15 0.17 17.79
N THR A 96 2.74 -0.38 16.73
CA THR A 96 3.64 0.33 15.83
C THR A 96 2.89 1.39 15.04
N VAL A 97 1.71 1.06 14.51
CA VAL A 97 0.82 2.01 13.83
C VAL A 97 0.43 3.15 14.77
N THR A 98 0.04 2.84 16.00
CA THR A 98 -0.33 3.85 17.01
C THR A 98 0.84 4.81 17.31
N ARG A 99 2.06 4.28 17.44
CA ARG A 99 3.27 5.10 17.66
C ARG A 99 3.56 6.01 16.46
N LEU A 100 3.40 5.51 15.24
CA LEU A 100 3.63 6.29 14.03
C LEU A 100 2.58 7.38 13.83
N PHE A 101 1.30 7.10 14.10
CA PHE A 101 0.25 8.13 14.09
C PHE A 101 0.54 9.24 15.10
N LYS A 102 1.03 8.88 16.29
CA LYS A 102 1.46 9.86 17.29
C LYS A 102 2.63 10.71 16.79
N ASP A 103 3.67 10.10 16.24
CA ASP A 103 4.84 10.81 15.68
C ASP A 103 4.45 11.75 14.52
N PHE A 104 3.59 11.31 13.60
CA PHE A 104 3.12 12.14 12.48
C PHE A 104 2.25 13.32 12.96
N ARG A 105 1.47 13.13 14.02
CA ARG A 105 0.70 14.21 14.65
C ARG A 105 1.60 15.22 15.37
N GLU A 106 2.60 14.75 16.12
CA GLU A 106 3.59 15.62 16.80
C GLU A 106 4.42 16.44 15.81
N ARG A 107 4.66 15.92 14.61
CA ARG A 107 5.33 16.63 13.50
C ARG A 107 4.40 17.51 12.66
N GLU A 108 3.12 17.57 13.04
CA GLU A 108 2.06 18.32 12.35
C GLU A 108 1.83 17.91 10.89
N LEU A 109 2.21 16.68 10.51
CA LEU A 109 2.00 16.15 9.16
C LEU A 109 0.53 15.76 8.94
N ILE A 110 -0.12 15.31 10.01
CA ILE A 110 -1.52 14.92 10.04
C ILE A 110 -2.22 15.49 11.28
N SER A 111 -3.55 15.56 11.21
CA SER A 111 -4.43 15.73 12.35
C SER A 111 -5.51 14.67 12.33
N ILE A 112 -5.93 14.23 13.51
CA ILE A 112 -7.02 13.28 13.69
C ILE A 112 -8.04 13.95 14.60
N ASP A 113 -9.27 14.06 14.11
CA ASP A 113 -10.42 14.56 14.86
C ASP A 113 -11.53 13.50 14.83
N GLY A 114 -11.67 12.74 15.92
CA GLY A 114 -12.52 11.56 15.98
C GLY A 114 -12.15 10.54 14.90
N SER A 115 -13.05 10.32 13.95
CA SER A 115 -12.88 9.42 12.80
C SER A 115 -12.27 10.09 11.57
N ASN A 116 -12.10 11.41 11.58
CA ASN A 116 -11.57 12.14 10.44
C ASN A 116 -10.05 12.27 10.55
N LEU A 117 -9.34 11.69 9.59
CA LEU A 117 -7.92 11.95 9.41
C LEU A 117 -7.74 13.03 8.34
N CYS A 118 -6.98 14.06 8.68
CA CYS A 118 -6.65 15.18 7.80
C CYS A 118 -5.14 15.23 7.58
N ILE A 119 -4.70 15.13 6.33
CA ILE A 119 -3.29 15.36 5.97
C ILE A 119 -3.10 16.88 5.85
N ARG A 120 -2.26 17.47 6.71
CA ARG A 120 -2.07 18.93 6.77
C ARG A 120 -1.10 19.42 5.70
N ASP A 121 -0.06 18.65 5.43
CA ASP A 121 0.96 18.98 4.44
C ASP A 121 1.36 17.73 3.67
N LYS A 122 0.77 17.59 2.49
CA LYS A 122 1.01 16.46 1.59
C LYS A 122 2.47 16.38 1.14
N TYR A 123 3.10 17.52 0.87
CA TYR A 123 4.46 17.59 0.37
C TYR A 123 5.46 17.18 1.47
N ARG A 124 5.29 17.67 2.70
CA ARG A 124 6.12 17.26 3.84
C ARG A 124 5.92 15.79 4.20
N LEU A 125 4.69 15.27 4.10
CA LEU A 125 4.43 13.85 4.31
C LEU A 125 5.11 12.98 3.24
N GLU A 126 5.04 13.37 1.97
CA GLU A 126 5.75 12.69 0.88
C GLU A 126 7.28 12.76 1.06
N ALA A 127 7.81 13.90 1.50
CA ALA A 127 9.22 14.06 1.81
C ALA A 127 9.71 13.22 3.00
N THR A 128 8.82 12.62 3.81
CA THR A 128 9.25 11.66 4.83
C THR A 128 9.66 10.31 4.25
N ILE A 129 9.15 9.96 3.06
CA ILE A 129 9.40 8.67 2.42
C ILE A 129 10.84 8.62 1.91
N GLY A 130 11.60 7.61 2.35
CA GLY A 130 12.99 7.41 1.92
C GLY A 130 14.02 8.26 2.68
N ASN A 131 13.58 9.18 3.55
CA ASN A 131 14.45 9.90 4.47
C ASN A 131 14.62 9.10 5.77
N GLY A 132 15.49 8.09 5.73
CA GLY A 132 15.90 7.35 6.93
C GLY A 132 16.30 8.32 8.05
N ARG A 133 15.59 8.21 9.19
CA ARG A 133 15.80 8.93 10.47
C ARG A 133 17.08 9.78 10.52
N LYS A 134 16.97 11.09 10.29
CA LYS A 134 17.89 12.01 10.98
C LYS A 134 17.51 11.98 12.46
N SER A 135 18.21 11.13 13.20
CA SER A 135 18.15 11.10 14.66
C SER A 135 18.45 12.52 15.18
N LYS A 136 17.62 13.03 16.09
CA LYS A 136 17.89 14.28 16.81
C LYS A 136 19.29 14.17 17.45
N PRO A 137 20.12 15.23 17.43
CA PRO A 137 21.34 15.22 18.22
C PRO A 137 20.93 15.11 19.70
N VAL A 138 21.47 14.09 20.36
CA VAL A 138 21.43 14.00 21.83
C VAL A 138 22.26 15.18 22.33
N GLN A 139 21.63 16.10 23.05
CA GLN A 139 22.33 17.06 23.90
C GLN A 139 22.70 16.38 25.21
#